data_AF-A0A7Y0GZZ6-F1
#
_entry.id   AF-A0A7Y0GZZ6-F1
#
_cell.length_a   1.000
_cell.length_b   1.000
_cell.length_c   1.000
_cell.angle_alpha   90.00
_cell.angle_beta   90.00
_cell.angle_gamma   90.00
#
_symmetry.space_group_name_H-M   'P 1'
#
loop_
_entity.id
_entity.type
_entity.pdbx_description
1 polymer ?
#
loop_
_entity_poly.entity_id
_entity_poly.type
_entity_poly.pdbx_seq_one_letter_code
_entity_poly.pdbx_strand_id
1 'polypeptide(L)' 'MKILKVDVAVIGAGSAGMTAYHAAKIHSKRVLLIEGGAYGTTCTPGM' A
#
# COMPACT_ATOMS: atom_id res chain seq x y z
N MET A 1 18.84 7.64 -6.02
CA MET A 1 17.46 8.15 -5.94
C MET A 1 16.72 7.78 -7.21
N LYS A 2 15.54 7.16 -7.12
CA LYS A 2 14.74 6.75 -8.29
C LYS A 2 13.39 7.45 -8.22
N ILE A 3 12.99 8.09 -9.31
CA ILE A 3 11.68 8.74 -9.44
C ILE A 3 10.75 7.77 -10.15
N LEU A 4 9.60 7.47 -9.53
CA LEU A 4 8.55 6.65 -10.12
C LEU A 4 7.30 7.51 -10.31
N LYS A 5 6.76 7.54 -11.54
CA LYS A 5 5.43 8.12 -11.80
C LYS A 5 4.39 7.03 -11.59
N VAL A 6 3.45 7.28 -10.69
CA VAL A 6 2.35 6.38 -10.35
C VAL A 6 1.04 7.16 -10.33
N ASP A 7 -0.07 6.45 -10.50
CA ASP A 7 -1.40 7.06 -10.49
C ASP A 7 -1.89 7.20 -9.04
N VAL A 8 -1.58 6.21 -8.19
CA VAL A 8 -1.85 6.20 -6.75
C VAL A 8 -0.66 5.64 -5.99
N ALA A 9 -0.28 6.30 -4.90
CA ALA A 9 0.70 5.81 -3.92
C ALA A 9 0.01 5.64 -2.56
N VAL A 10 0.00 4.42 -2.04
CA VAL A 10 -0.50 4.10 -0.71
C VAL A 10 0.70 3.93 0.23
N ILE A 11 0.70 4.68 1.34
CA ILE A 11 1.75 4.62 2.35
C ILE A 11 1.19 3.93 3.60
N GLY A 12 1.80 2.82 3.99
CA GLY A 12 1.35 1.91 5.04
C GLY A 12 0.69 0.66 4.46
N ALA A 13 1.19 -0.53 4.82
CA ALA A 13 0.66 -1.85 4.43
C ALA A 13 -0.20 -2.51 5.54
N GLY A 14 -0.75 -1.71 6.44
CA GLY A 14 -1.78 -2.15 7.40
C GLY A 14 -3.14 -2.41 6.75
N SER A 15 -4.15 -2.77 7.54
CA SER A 15 -5.49 -3.15 7.04
C SER A 15 -6.14 -2.09 6.15
N ALA A 16 -6.07 -0.82 6.58
CA ALA A 16 -6.59 0.30 5.81
C ALA A 16 -5.82 0.49 4.49
N GLY A 17 -4.49 0.40 4.55
CA GLY A 17 -3.61 0.54 3.38
C GLY A 17 -3.83 -0.57 2.35
N MET A 18 -3.94 -1.82 2.78
CA MET A 18 -4.25 -2.94 1.89
C MET A 18 -5.63 -2.82 1.25
N THR A 19 -6.63 -2.35 2.01
CA THR A 19 -7.97 -2.07 1.47
C THR A 19 -7.91 -0.96 0.41
N ALA A 20 -7.22 0.14 0.71
CA ALA A 20 -7.04 1.26 -0.22
C ALA A 20 -6.26 0.84 -1.48
N TYR A 21 -5.21 0.04 -1.33
CA TYR A 21 -4.42 -0.51 -2.42
C TYR A 21 -5.28 -1.36 -3.36
N HIS A 22 -6.08 -2.27 -2.82
CA HIS A 22 -6.98 -3.11 -3.62
C HIS A 22 -8.06 -2.28 -4.34
N ALA A 23 -8.68 -1.33 -3.64
CA ALA A 23 -9.67 -0.43 -4.25
C ALA A 23 -9.04 0.38 -5.40
N ALA A 24 -7.86 0.96 -5.20
CA ALA A 24 -7.16 1.72 -6.23
C ALA A 24 -6.76 0.85 -7.43
N LYS A 25 -6.35 -0.40 -7.21
CA LYS A 25 -5.88 -1.32 -8.25
C LYS A 25 -7.00 -1.76 -9.22
N ILE A 26 -8.26 -1.67 -8.80
CA ILE A 26 -9.41 -1.92 -9.68
C ILE A 26 -9.53 -0.83 -10.76
N HIS A 27 -9.17 0.40 -10.42
CA HIS A 27 -9.38 1.57 -11.30
C HIS A 27 -8.11 2.09 -11.97
N SER A 28 -6.93 1.77 -11.43
CA SER A 28 -5.64 2.32 -11.88
C SER A 28 -4.65 1.24 -12.28
N LYS A 29 -3.90 1.49 -13.36
CA LYS A 29 -2.89 0.55 -13.87
C LYS A 29 -1.59 0.58 -13.05
N ARG A 30 -1.27 1.70 -12.39
CA ARG A 30 -0.03 1.87 -11.62
C ARG A 30 -0.31 2.35 -10.20
N VAL A 31 -0.46 1.38 -9.30
CA VAL A 31 -0.65 1.61 -7.87
C VAL A 31 0.56 1.07 -7.12
N LEU A 32 1.13 1.88 -6.24
CA LEU A 32 2.28 1.50 -5.40
C LEU A 32 1.84 1.40 -3.93
N LEU A 33 2.29 0.35 -3.25
CA LEU A 33 2.17 0.21 -1.80
C LEU A 33 3.56 0.34 -1.19
N ILE A 34 3.72 1.27 -0.24
CA ILE A 34 4.99 1.56 0.42
C ILE A 34 4.84 1.25 1.90
N GLU A 35 5.70 0.39 2.45
CA GLU A 35 5.79 0.13 3.89
C GLU A 35 7.25 0.35 4.32
N GLY A 36 7.42 1.10 5.41
CA GLY A 36 8.74 1.42 5.97
C GLY A 36 9.15 0.49 7.10
N GLY A 37 8.19 -0.23 7.70
CA GLY A 37 8.41 -1.18 8.79
C GLY A 37 8.20 -2.64 8.38
N ALA A 38 7.91 -3.47 9.37
CA ALA A 38 7.49 -4.84 9.12
C ALA A 38 6.13 -4.86 8.41
N TYR A 39 5.96 -5.80 7.48
CA TYR A 39 4.63 -6.10 6.94
C TYR A 39 3.72 -6.66 8.04
N GLY A 40 2.42 -6.46 7.84
CA GLY A 40 1.38 -6.86 8.78
C GLY A 40 0.55 -5.66 9.22
N THR A 41 -0.25 -5.88 10.26
CA THR A 41 -1.18 -4.87 10.75
C THR A 41 -1.01 -4.69 12.24
N THR A 42 -1.13 -3.46 12.74
CA THR A 42 -1.10 -3.23 14.20
C THR A 42 -2.34 -3.81 14.88
N CYS A 43 -3.48 -3.93 14.19
CA CYS A 43 -4.70 -4.51 14.74
C CYS A 43 -4.63 -6.05 14.87
N THR A 44 -3.78 -6.71 14.08
CA THR A 44 -3.50 -8.14 14.16
C THR A 44 -1.99 -8.36 14.08
N PRO A 45 -1.24 -8.11 15.17
CA PRO A 45 0.21 -8.28 15.18
C PRO A 45 0.57 -9.76 14.97
N GLY A 46 1.52 -10.05 14.08
CA GLY A 46 2.07 -11.40 13.88
C GLY A 46 1.46 -12.23 12.75
N MET A 47 0.62 -11.63 11.90
CA MET A 47 0.24 -12.18 10.58
C MET A 47 0.98 -11.44 9.46
#